data_AF-A0A965GDG4-F1
#
_entry.id   AF-A0A965GDG4-F1
#
_cell.length_a   1.000
_cell.length_b   1.000
_cell.length_c   1.000
_cell.angle_alpha   90.00
_cell.angle_beta   90.00
_cell.angle_gamma   90.00
#
_symmetry.space_group_name_H-M   'P 1'
#
loop_
_entity.id
_entity.type
_entity.pdbx_description
1 polymer ?
#
loop_
_entity_poly.entity_id
_entity_poly.type
_entity_poly.pdbx_seq_one_letter_code
_entity_poly.pdbx_strand_id
1 'polypeptide(L)'
;MSTAGAVLTRASRQLLSGTVEERNKLATTVTSSDTSIVLSYDLGGFREGSVIEIESELMYIWESATATKTLTVQRGYDGTTAVAHTAGVLATVNPRFPRQQMLDALNSDIDDLSSTVNGLFRVVAQDINYNGSDRQINITSGSGIIDLLDVRLRYLADDYPMIRKVRLQRNLPTADFASGFAIVFDEPVMAGTLRVVTKREFTRASSESSDLQTACFVPQSCEDILEMGVLR
;
A
#
# COMPACT_ATOMS: atom_id res chain seq x y z
N MET A 1 -0.97 -15.02 4.82
CA MET A 1 -0.81 -13.92 3.85
C MET A 1 0.36 -13.08 4.32
N SER A 2 1.17 -12.58 3.40
CA SER A 2 2.40 -11.86 3.73
C SER A 2 2.13 -10.36 3.78
N THR A 3 2.65 -9.68 4.80
CA THR A 3 2.57 -8.23 4.92
C THR A 3 3.77 -7.58 4.25
N ALA A 4 3.64 -6.31 3.84
CA ALA A 4 4.77 -5.53 3.34
C ALA A 4 5.96 -5.57 4.30
N GLY A 5 5.74 -5.37 5.60
CA GLY A 5 6.78 -5.42 6.63
C GLY A 5 7.48 -6.78 6.76
N ALA A 6 6.79 -7.89 6.45
CA ALA A 6 7.40 -9.21 6.41
C ALA A 6 8.42 -9.32 5.25
N VAL A 7 8.07 -8.81 4.07
CA VAL A 7 8.98 -8.71 2.91
C VAL A 7 10.17 -7.82 3.23
N LEU A 8 9.93 -6.62 3.77
CA LEU A 8 11.02 -5.69 4.15
C LEU A 8 11.98 -6.34 5.15
N THR A 9 11.47 -7.14 6.09
CA THR A 9 12.31 -7.85 7.07
C THR A 9 13.10 -9.01 6.46
N ARG A 10 12.62 -9.63 5.38
CA ARG A 10 13.40 -10.62 4.62
C ARG A 10 14.50 -9.91 3.82
N ALA A 11 14.16 -8.84 3.10
CA ALA A 11 15.11 -8.03 2.34
C ALA A 11 16.20 -7.42 3.24
N SER A 12 15.85 -6.81 4.37
CA SER A 12 16.83 -6.16 5.27
C SER A 12 17.84 -7.16 5.85
N ARG A 13 17.42 -8.39 6.13
CA ARG A 13 18.32 -9.46 6.58
C ARG A 13 19.36 -9.82 5.52
N GLN A 14 18.98 -9.80 4.23
CA GLN A 14 19.91 -10.02 3.14
C GLN A 14 20.87 -8.82 2.98
N LEU A 15 20.33 -7.59 2.96
CA LEU A 15 21.10 -6.36 2.78
C LEU A 15 22.13 -6.12 3.89
N LEU A 16 21.75 -6.37 5.15
CA LEU A 16 22.64 -6.17 6.29
C LEU A 16 23.76 -7.22 6.34
N SER A 17 23.62 -8.36 5.66
CA SER A 17 24.62 -9.44 5.60
C SER A 17 25.15 -9.84 7.00
N GLY A 18 24.27 -9.89 8.00
CA GLY A 18 24.62 -10.23 9.38
C GLY A 18 25.09 -9.05 10.26
N THR A 19 25.15 -7.82 9.72
CA THR A 19 25.38 -6.61 10.51
C THR A 19 24.24 -6.43 11.51
N VAL A 20 24.57 -6.25 12.79
CA VAL A 20 23.61 -5.92 13.83
C VAL A 20 23.70 -4.43 14.11
N GLU A 21 22.60 -3.72 13.86
CA GLU A 21 22.46 -2.31 14.18
C GLU A 21 22.16 -2.13 15.66
N GLU A 22 22.64 -1.03 16.23
CA GLU A 22 22.38 -0.70 17.62
C GLU A 22 20.89 -0.35 17.79
N ARG A 23 20.28 -0.91 18.84
CA ARG A 23 18.84 -0.81 19.08
C ARG A 23 18.53 -0.51 20.54
N ASN A 24 17.43 0.18 20.74
CA ASN A 24 16.80 0.41 22.03
C ASN A 24 15.28 0.17 21.87
N LYS A 25 14.51 0.44 22.93
CA LYS A 25 13.05 0.36 22.91
C LYS A 25 12.46 1.62 23.48
N LEU A 26 11.36 2.07 22.90
CA LEU A 26 10.59 3.17 23.45
C LEU A 26 10.05 2.80 24.85
N ALA A 27 10.28 3.63 25.85
CA ALA A 27 9.82 3.38 27.23
C ALA A 27 8.33 3.69 27.43
N THR A 28 7.80 4.66 26.69
CA THR A 28 6.42 5.16 26.82
C THR A 28 5.83 5.42 25.45
N THR A 29 4.54 5.14 25.26
CA THR A 29 3.84 5.48 24.02
C THR A 29 3.97 6.98 23.73
N VAL A 30 4.25 7.33 22.47
CA VAL A 30 4.34 8.70 21.99
C VAL A 30 3.28 8.95 20.91
N THR A 31 2.75 10.16 20.87
CA THR A 31 1.86 10.68 19.84
C THR A 31 2.66 11.23 18.66
N SER A 32 1.99 11.63 17.57
CA SER A 32 2.66 12.24 16.41
C SER A 32 3.25 13.64 16.67
N SER A 33 2.87 14.29 17.78
CA SER A 33 3.36 15.61 18.16
C SER A 33 4.47 15.60 19.21
N ASP A 34 4.72 14.47 19.87
CA ASP A 34 5.73 14.40 20.93
C ASP A 34 7.14 14.50 20.33
N THR A 35 7.93 15.42 20.86
CA THR A 35 9.33 15.64 20.47
C THR A 35 10.32 15.12 21.52
N SER A 36 9.81 14.62 22.65
CA SER A 36 10.59 14.00 23.72
C SER A 36 10.40 12.49 23.68
N ILE A 37 11.46 11.77 23.29
CA ILE A 37 11.45 10.32 23.10
C ILE A 37 12.24 9.68 24.23
N VAL A 38 11.55 8.97 25.13
CA VAL A 38 12.19 8.28 26.26
C VAL A 38 12.49 6.83 25.89
N LEU A 39 13.74 6.41 26.06
CA LEU A 39 14.20 5.04 25.76
C LEU A 39 14.35 4.21 27.03
N SER A 40 14.18 2.89 26.90
CA SER A 40 14.17 1.94 28.02
C SER A 40 15.57 1.68 28.57
N TYR A 41 16.54 1.54 27.66
CA TYR A 41 17.94 1.24 27.98
C TYR A 41 18.81 2.48 27.84
N ASP A 42 20.05 2.40 28.32
CA ASP A 42 21.00 3.52 28.23
C ASP A 42 21.22 3.95 26.77
N LEU A 43 21.46 5.26 26.57
CA LEU A 43 21.41 5.84 25.23
C LEU A 43 22.51 5.35 24.28
N GLY A 44 23.66 4.85 24.74
CA GLY A 44 24.68 4.30 23.83
C GLY A 44 25.03 5.24 22.67
N GLY A 45 24.80 4.81 21.43
CA GLY A 45 24.95 5.55 20.18
C GLY A 45 23.81 6.50 19.81
N PHE A 46 22.71 6.54 20.58
CA PHE A 46 21.61 7.51 20.43
C PHE A 46 22.04 8.90 20.92
N ARG A 47 22.80 9.60 20.08
CA ARG A 47 23.44 10.90 20.37
C ARG A 47 22.93 12.00 19.45
N GLU A 48 23.11 13.23 19.90
CA GLU A 48 22.99 14.45 19.09
C GLU A 48 23.60 14.27 17.69
N GLY A 49 22.85 14.65 16.66
CA GLY A 49 23.28 14.53 15.27
C GLY A 49 23.03 13.16 14.63
N SER A 50 22.61 12.15 15.41
CA SER A 50 22.22 10.85 14.86
C SER A 50 20.75 10.86 14.41
N VAL A 51 20.44 9.98 13.47
CA VAL A 51 19.07 9.71 13.04
C VAL A 51 18.63 8.39 13.67
N ILE A 52 17.40 8.35 14.18
CA ILE A 52 16.79 7.12 14.68
C ILE A 52 15.60 6.75 13.82
N GLU A 53 15.34 5.47 13.75
CA GLU A 53 14.15 4.91 13.14
C GLU A 53 13.29 4.23 14.19
N ILE A 54 12.00 4.52 14.16
CA ILE A 54 10.96 3.78 14.88
C ILE A 54 9.87 3.42 13.86
N GLU A 55 9.69 2.12 13.60
CA GLU A 55 8.83 1.63 12.52
C GLU A 55 9.22 2.28 11.17
N SER A 56 8.29 2.89 10.44
CA SER A 56 8.57 3.60 9.17
C SER A 56 8.77 5.10 9.37
N GLU A 57 9.13 5.56 10.57
CA GLU A 57 9.42 6.97 10.84
C GLU A 57 10.90 7.18 11.18
N LEU A 58 11.53 8.16 10.51
CA LEU A 58 12.84 8.66 10.87
C LEU A 58 12.73 9.93 11.71
N MET A 59 13.60 10.04 12.72
CA MET A 59 13.68 11.20 13.60
C MET A 59 15.13 11.62 13.78
N TYR A 60 15.42 12.91 13.66
CA TYR A 60 16.77 13.45 13.89
C TYR A 60 16.92 13.90 15.34
N ILE A 61 18.01 13.51 16.02
CA ILE A 61 18.25 13.85 17.42
C ILE A 61 18.93 15.22 17.54
N TRP A 62 18.26 16.15 18.22
CA TRP A 62 18.81 17.47 18.58
C TRP A 62 19.56 17.47 19.90
N GLU A 63 19.10 16.70 20.90
CA GLU A 63 19.69 16.64 22.25
C GLU A 63 19.52 15.23 22.85
N SER A 64 20.52 14.78 23.61
CA SER A 64 20.51 13.46 24.29
C SER A 64 20.77 13.58 25.79
N ALA A 65 19.70 13.56 26.60
CA ALA A 65 19.78 13.56 28.06
C ALA A 65 19.97 12.14 28.62
N THR A 66 21.22 11.74 28.92
CA THR A 66 21.56 10.39 29.38
C THR A 66 20.95 10.00 30.73
N ALA A 67 20.83 10.96 31.66
CA ALA A 67 20.31 10.71 33.01
C ALA A 67 18.84 10.24 32.99
N THR A 68 18.04 10.78 32.07
CA THR A 68 16.62 10.46 31.91
C THR A 68 16.35 9.58 30.69
N LYS A 69 17.41 9.20 29.94
CA LYS A 69 17.32 8.42 28.69
C LYS A 69 16.38 9.07 27.68
N THR A 70 16.38 10.40 27.65
CA THR A 70 15.44 11.19 26.84
C THR A 70 16.17 11.81 25.66
N LEU A 71 15.57 11.68 24.48
CA LEU A 71 16.02 12.33 23.26
C LEU A 71 15.06 13.45 22.91
N THR A 72 15.58 14.62 22.58
CA THR A 72 14.81 15.68 21.93
C THR A 72 15.02 15.56 20.44
N VAL A 73 13.94 15.39 19.67
CA VAL A 73 14.03 15.02 18.25
C VAL A 73 13.23 15.95 17.33
N GLN A 74 13.68 16.04 16.07
CA GLN A 74 12.83 16.41 14.94
C GLN A 74 12.08 15.18 14.47
N ARG A 75 10.74 15.22 14.51
CA ARG A 75 9.86 14.18 13.95
C ARG A 75 9.76 14.30 12.43
N GLY A 76 9.41 13.20 11.75
CA GLY A 76 9.20 13.21 10.30
C GLY A 76 10.42 13.66 9.49
N TYR A 77 11.61 13.22 9.91
CA TYR A 77 12.86 13.59 9.24
C TYR A 77 12.96 12.93 7.86
N ASP A 78 13.66 13.57 6.92
CA ASP A 78 13.88 13.07 5.56
C ASP A 78 12.60 12.67 4.80
N GLY A 79 11.51 13.41 5.04
CA GLY A 79 10.23 13.22 4.35
C GLY A 79 9.35 12.12 4.94
N THR A 80 9.73 11.47 6.04
CA THR A 80 8.82 10.53 6.73
C THR A 80 7.68 11.26 7.43
N THR A 81 6.59 10.56 7.73
CA THR A 81 5.42 11.14 8.40
C THR A 81 5.43 10.83 9.89
N ALA A 82 5.16 11.83 10.73
CA ALA A 82 5.08 11.65 12.18
C ALA A 82 3.83 10.86 12.58
N VAL A 83 3.99 9.74 13.29
CA VAL A 83 2.89 8.85 13.73
C VAL A 83 2.99 8.55 15.23
N ALA A 84 1.92 8.04 15.83
CA ALA A 84 1.96 7.55 17.20
C ALA A 84 2.68 6.20 17.25
N HIS A 85 3.63 6.04 18.18
CA HIS A 85 4.33 4.76 18.40
C HIS A 85 4.04 4.24 19.80
N THR A 86 3.76 2.95 19.89
CA THR A 86 3.45 2.29 21.17
C THR A 86 4.71 2.00 21.98
N ALA A 87 4.60 2.02 23.32
CA ALA A 87 5.69 1.63 24.20
C ALA A 87 6.20 0.22 23.86
N GLY A 88 7.52 0.02 23.97
CA GLY A 88 8.19 -1.26 23.71
C GLY A 88 8.58 -1.50 22.25
N VAL A 89 8.13 -0.65 21.31
CA VAL A 89 8.58 -0.69 19.91
C VAL A 89 10.08 -0.40 19.82
N LEU A 90 10.76 -1.08 18.89
CA LEU A 90 12.18 -0.94 18.67
C LEU A 90 12.52 0.43 18.07
N ALA A 91 13.58 1.04 18.59
CA ALA A 91 14.26 2.17 17.97
C ALA A 91 15.62 1.69 17.48
N THR A 92 15.96 1.99 16.23
CA THR A 92 17.27 1.67 15.63
C THR A 92 18.00 2.98 15.37
N VAL A 93 19.29 3.08 15.75
CA VAL A 93 20.09 4.28 15.48
C VAL A 93 20.89 4.12 14.18
N ASN A 94 20.91 5.18 13.38
CA ASN A 94 21.57 5.28 12.07
C ASN A 94 21.32 4.04 11.20
N PRO A 95 20.03 3.72 10.89
CA PRO A 95 19.69 2.58 10.06
C PRO A 95 20.37 2.70 8.69
N ARG A 96 21.01 1.61 8.23
CA ARG A 96 21.67 1.58 6.91
C ARG A 96 20.67 1.51 5.77
N PHE A 97 19.52 0.88 6.04
CA PHE A 97 18.42 0.71 5.10
C PHE A 97 17.11 1.09 5.81
N PRO A 98 16.78 2.40 5.85
CA PRO A 98 15.57 2.87 6.50
C PRO A 98 14.31 2.17 5.96
N ARG A 99 13.42 1.73 6.86
CA ARG A 99 12.22 0.98 6.52
C ARG A 99 11.27 1.77 5.62
N GLN A 100 11.16 3.08 5.82
CA GLN A 100 10.36 3.92 4.92
C GLN A 100 10.89 3.88 3.50
N GLN A 101 12.22 4.02 3.32
CA GLN A 101 12.84 3.94 2.00
C GLN A 101 12.63 2.56 1.36
N MET A 102 12.72 1.49 2.16
CA MET A 102 12.44 0.14 1.67
C MET A 102 10.96 -0.04 1.28
N LEU A 103 10.02 0.57 2.01
CA LEU A 103 8.60 0.56 1.68
C LEU A 103 8.32 1.34 0.39
N ASP A 104 8.99 2.47 0.19
CA ASP A 104 8.89 3.27 -1.03
C ASP A 104 9.47 2.52 -2.24
N ALA A 105 10.57 1.78 -2.07
CA ALA A 105 11.12 0.88 -3.08
C ALA A 105 10.15 -0.25 -3.44
N LEU A 106 9.56 -0.91 -2.43
CA LEU A 106 8.53 -1.94 -2.63
C LEU A 106 7.34 -1.38 -3.43
N ASN A 107 6.85 -0.20 -3.06
CA ASN A 107 5.73 0.43 -3.74
C ASN A 107 6.07 0.84 -5.18
N SER A 108 7.30 1.28 -5.43
CA SER A 108 7.78 1.58 -6.78
C SER A 108 7.81 0.32 -7.65
N ASP A 109 8.25 -0.82 -7.10
CA ASP A 109 8.22 -2.10 -7.82
C ASP A 109 6.77 -2.56 -8.12
N ILE A 110 5.84 -2.39 -7.16
CA ILE A 110 4.40 -2.66 -7.41
C ILE A 110 3.84 -1.80 -8.55
N ASP A 111 4.23 -0.52 -8.61
CA ASP A 111 3.83 0.38 -9.70
C ASP A 111 4.44 -0.06 -11.04
N ASP A 112 5.72 -0.44 -11.06
CA ASP A 112 6.41 -0.91 -12.25
C ASP A 112 5.79 -2.21 -12.79
N LEU A 113 5.37 -3.12 -11.91
CA LEU A 113 4.59 -4.30 -12.29
C LEU A 113 3.27 -3.90 -12.95
N SER A 114 2.66 -2.76 -12.59
CA SER A 114 1.40 -2.28 -13.16
C SER A 114 1.59 -1.27 -14.31
N SER A 115 2.76 -1.23 -14.95
CA SER A 115 3.08 -0.28 -16.02
C SER A 115 2.02 -0.22 -17.14
N THR A 116 1.69 0.99 -17.60
CA THR A 116 0.60 1.24 -18.57
C THR A 116 0.84 0.67 -19.97
N VAL A 117 2.07 0.28 -20.31
CA VAL A 117 2.42 -0.25 -21.63
C VAL A 117 2.44 -1.78 -21.65
N ASN A 118 3.24 -2.41 -20.77
CA ASN A 118 3.43 -3.86 -20.72
C ASN A 118 3.37 -4.43 -19.29
N GLY A 119 2.69 -3.74 -18.38
CA GLY A 119 2.53 -4.18 -17.00
C GLY A 119 1.64 -5.42 -16.88
N LEU A 120 1.86 -6.15 -15.80
CA LEU A 120 0.93 -7.10 -15.24
C LEU A 120 -0.34 -6.38 -14.77
N PHE A 121 -1.40 -7.17 -14.63
CA PHE A 121 -2.69 -6.69 -14.16
C PHE A 121 -3.39 -7.82 -13.41
N ARG A 122 -4.32 -7.45 -12.54
CA ARG A 122 -5.28 -8.39 -11.99
C ARG A 122 -6.56 -8.38 -12.81
N VAL A 123 -7.20 -9.54 -12.90
CA VAL A 123 -8.54 -9.68 -13.47
C VAL A 123 -9.54 -9.70 -12.34
N VAL A 124 -10.40 -8.68 -12.28
CA VAL A 124 -11.41 -8.54 -11.24
C VAL A 124 -12.79 -8.69 -11.86
N ALA A 125 -13.55 -9.65 -11.34
CA ALA A 125 -14.93 -9.87 -11.68
C ALA A 125 -15.85 -9.34 -10.58
N GLN A 126 -16.83 -8.53 -10.94
CA GLN A 126 -17.71 -7.84 -10.02
C GLN A 126 -19.16 -7.93 -10.49
N ASP A 127 -20.09 -8.07 -9.56
CA ASP A 127 -21.51 -8.06 -9.84
C ASP A 127 -22.09 -6.64 -9.64
N ILE A 128 -22.82 -6.16 -10.64
CA ILE A 128 -23.46 -4.84 -10.63
C ILE A 128 -24.94 -5.00 -10.97
N ASN A 129 -25.82 -4.42 -10.15
CA ASN A 129 -27.24 -4.41 -10.43
C ASN A 129 -27.56 -3.33 -11.46
N TYR A 130 -28.31 -3.70 -12.49
CA TYR A 130 -28.74 -2.83 -13.57
C TYR A 130 -30.26 -2.76 -13.67
N ASN A 131 -30.78 -1.55 -13.81
CA ASN A 131 -32.21 -1.27 -13.89
C ASN A 131 -32.83 -1.47 -15.29
N GLY A 132 -32.03 -1.68 -16.33
CA GLY A 132 -32.52 -1.87 -17.71
C GLY A 132 -32.78 -0.60 -18.50
N SER A 133 -32.61 0.59 -17.91
CA SER A 133 -32.89 1.88 -18.58
C SER A 133 -31.65 2.75 -18.79
N ASP A 134 -30.66 2.64 -17.90
CA ASP A 134 -29.51 3.53 -17.93
C ASP A 134 -28.53 3.16 -19.04
N ARG A 135 -28.21 4.12 -19.91
CA ARG A 135 -27.18 3.92 -20.94
C ARG A 135 -25.78 3.77 -20.35
N GLN A 136 -25.55 4.32 -19.17
CA GLN A 136 -24.27 4.29 -18.48
C GLN A 136 -24.47 3.82 -17.04
N ILE A 137 -23.62 2.89 -16.59
CA ILE A 137 -23.65 2.39 -15.21
C ILE A 137 -22.27 2.57 -14.59
N ASN A 138 -22.24 3.14 -13.38
CA ASN A 138 -21.03 3.24 -12.58
C ASN A 138 -20.46 1.86 -12.23
N ILE A 139 -19.15 1.66 -12.44
CA ILE A 139 -18.45 0.49 -11.93
C ILE A 139 -18.16 0.75 -10.45
N THR A 140 -19.05 0.30 -9.57
CA THR A 140 -18.93 0.57 -8.12
C THR A 140 -17.60 0.07 -7.58
N SER A 141 -16.93 0.86 -6.73
CA SER A 141 -15.59 0.51 -6.21
C SER A 141 -14.56 0.19 -7.32
N GLY A 142 -14.75 0.75 -8.53
CA GLY A 142 -13.78 0.70 -9.61
C GLY A 142 -12.56 1.57 -9.28
N SER A 143 -11.39 0.98 -9.16
CA SER A 143 -10.12 1.70 -9.03
C SER A 143 -9.08 1.09 -9.96
N GLY A 144 -8.20 1.94 -10.52
CA GLY A 144 -7.12 1.53 -11.40
C GLY A 144 -7.57 0.67 -12.59
N ILE A 145 -8.74 0.94 -13.18
CA ILE A 145 -9.27 0.12 -14.28
C ILE A 145 -8.50 0.42 -15.57
N ILE A 146 -7.74 -0.57 -16.03
CA ILE A 146 -6.94 -0.51 -17.27
C ILE A 146 -7.80 -0.85 -18.48
N ASP A 147 -8.73 -1.80 -18.38
CA ASP A 147 -9.56 -2.21 -19.51
C ASP A 147 -10.79 -3.02 -19.09
N LEU A 148 -11.79 -3.09 -19.98
CA LEU A 148 -12.95 -3.95 -19.84
C LEU A 148 -12.73 -5.23 -20.65
N LEU A 149 -12.79 -6.39 -19.97
CA LEU A 149 -12.60 -7.68 -20.62
C LEU A 149 -13.91 -8.28 -21.13
N ASP A 150 -14.92 -8.33 -20.26
CA ASP A 150 -16.20 -8.97 -20.57
C ASP A 150 -17.30 -8.39 -19.67
N VAL A 151 -18.52 -8.37 -20.19
CA VAL A 151 -19.74 -8.06 -19.43
C VAL A 151 -20.76 -9.12 -19.77
N ARG A 152 -21.25 -9.84 -18.76
CA ARG A 152 -22.28 -10.86 -18.93
C ARG A 152 -23.51 -10.49 -18.13
N LEU A 153 -24.69 -10.77 -18.68
CA LEU A 153 -25.94 -10.60 -17.96
C LEU A 153 -26.36 -11.93 -17.36
N ARG A 154 -26.74 -11.95 -16.08
CA ARG A 154 -27.50 -13.08 -15.53
C ARG A 154 -28.91 -13.03 -16.11
N TYR A 155 -29.21 -13.91 -17.06
CA TYR A 155 -30.43 -13.79 -17.86
C TYR A 155 -31.69 -14.27 -17.11
N LEU A 156 -31.76 -15.56 -16.76
CA LEU A 156 -32.94 -16.15 -16.08
C LEU A 156 -32.59 -16.93 -14.81
N ALA A 157 -31.53 -17.73 -14.84
CA ALA A 157 -31.10 -18.53 -13.69
C ALA A 157 -29.58 -18.60 -13.61
N ASP A 158 -28.99 -19.53 -14.35
CA ASP A 158 -27.56 -19.86 -14.40
C ASP A 158 -26.93 -19.60 -15.78
N ASP A 159 -27.68 -19.00 -16.70
CA ASP A 159 -27.18 -18.55 -17.99
C ASP A 159 -26.62 -17.13 -17.92
N TYR A 160 -25.43 -16.97 -18.50
CA TYR A 160 -24.63 -15.74 -18.52
C TYR A 160 -24.16 -15.40 -19.93
N PRO A 161 -25.07 -15.00 -20.84
CA PRO A 161 -24.71 -14.52 -22.16
C PRO A 161 -23.84 -13.27 -22.08
N MET A 162 -22.84 -13.21 -22.97
CA MET A 162 -22.01 -12.02 -23.16
C MET A 162 -22.84 -10.91 -23.79
N ILE A 163 -22.79 -9.74 -23.17
CA ILE A 163 -23.34 -8.50 -23.71
C ILE A 163 -22.32 -7.93 -24.69
N ARG A 164 -22.76 -7.62 -25.91
CA ARG A 164 -21.92 -7.04 -26.96
C ARG A 164 -22.10 -5.52 -26.99
N LYS A 165 -21.22 -4.84 -27.72
CA LYS A 165 -21.24 -3.36 -27.88
C LYS A 165 -21.30 -2.62 -26.54
N VAL A 166 -20.52 -3.12 -25.59
CA VAL A 166 -20.21 -2.46 -24.33
C VAL A 166 -18.82 -1.87 -24.40
N ARG A 167 -18.64 -0.72 -23.79
CA ARG A 167 -17.34 -0.05 -23.70
C ARG A 167 -17.12 0.55 -22.33
N LEU A 168 -15.85 0.60 -21.93
CA LEU A 168 -15.42 1.32 -20.75
C LEU A 168 -15.36 2.82 -21.06
N GLN A 169 -15.95 3.64 -20.21
CA GLN A 169 -15.75 5.09 -20.18
C GLN A 169 -15.05 5.48 -18.88
N ARG A 170 -14.07 6.37 -18.99
CA ARG A 170 -13.22 6.84 -17.89
C ARG A 170 -13.35 8.35 -17.73
N ASN A 171 -12.80 8.88 -16.63
CA ASN A 171 -12.76 10.31 -16.32
C ASN A 171 -14.15 10.95 -16.29
N LEU A 172 -15.14 10.21 -15.81
CA LEU A 172 -16.50 10.72 -15.62
C LEU A 172 -16.59 11.55 -14.33
N PRO A 173 -17.51 12.53 -14.26
CA PRO A 173 -17.74 13.31 -13.05
C PRO A 173 -18.06 12.42 -11.85
N THR A 174 -17.33 12.62 -10.74
CA THR A 174 -17.47 11.77 -9.54
C THR A 174 -18.75 12.01 -8.74
N ALA A 175 -19.44 13.12 -8.99
CA ALA A 175 -20.77 13.39 -8.43
C ALA A 175 -21.82 12.38 -8.92
N ASP A 176 -21.72 11.96 -10.19
CA ASP A 176 -22.66 11.03 -10.81
C ASP A 176 -22.10 9.60 -10.85
N PHE A 177 -20.79 9.47 -11.06
CA PHE A 177 -20.07 8.20 -11.14
C PHE A 177 -18.99 8.14 -10.06
N ALA A 178 -19.33 7.65 -8.87
CA ALA A 178 -18.42 7.67 -7.72
C ALA A 178 -17.02 7.08 -7.97
N SER A 179 -16.88 6.15 -8.92
CA SER A 179 -15.58 5.58 -9.31
C SER A 179 -14.83 6.36 -10.39
N GLY A 180 -15.49 7.28 -11.09
CA GLY A 180 -15.02 7.90 -12.34
C GLY A 180 -15.05 6.98 -13.55
N PHE A 181 -15.50 5.72 -13.38
CA PHE A 181 -15.60 4.70 -14.43
C PHE A 181 -17.05 4.26 -14.64
N ALA A 182 -17.42 4.07 -15.90
CA ALA A 182 -18.72 3.52 -16.26
C ALA A 182 -18.62 2.51 -17.40
N ILE A 183 -19.58 1.60 -17.41
CA ILE A 183 -19.90 0.79 -18.58
C ILE A 183 -20.92 1.56 -19.39
N VAL A 184 -20.69 1.68 -20.69
CA VAL A 184 -21.64 2.28 -21.63
C VAL A 184 -22.20 1.19 -22.51
N PHE A 185 -23.52 1.15 -22.63
CA PHE A 185 -24.22 0.31 -23.59
C PHE A 185 -24.52 1.11 -24.86
N ASP A 186 -24.16 0.55 -26.01
CA ASP A 186 -24.54 1.10 -27.31
C ASP A 186 -25.73 0.34 -27.94
N GLU A 187 -26.29 -0.64 -27.22
CA GLU A 187 -27.56 -1.29 -27.53
C GLU A 187 -28.42 -1.49 -26.27
N PRO A 188 -29.76 -1.61 -26.39
CA PRO A 188 -30.63 -1.87 -25.25
C PRO A 188 -30.30 -3.21 -24.59
N VAL A 189 -30.13 -3.19 -23.27
CA VAL A 189 -29.85 -4.38 -22.45
C VAL A 189 -30.96 -4.54 -21.41
N MET A 190 -31.37 -5.78 -21.16
CA MET A 190 -32.36 -6.11 -20.14
C MET A 190 -31.85 -5.79 -18.73
N ALA A 191 -32.77 -5.42 -17.83
CA ALA A 191 -32.48 -5.27 -16.40
C ALA A 191 -32.00 -6.59 -15.78
N GLY A 192 -31.12 -6.51 -14.78
CA GLY A 192 -30.63 -7.69 -14.08
C GLY A 192 -29.27 -7.48 -13.45
N THR A 193 -28.64 -8.58 -13.03
CA THR A 193 -27.28 -8.54 -12.47
C THR A 193 -26.26 -8.75 -13.58
N LEU A 194 -25.35 -7.80 -13.72
CA LEU A 194 -24.25 -7.82 -14.65
C LEU A 194 -23.00 -8.37 -13.96
N ARG A 195 -22.36 -9.37 -14.55
CA ARG A 195 -21.01 -9.83 -14.20
C ARG A 195 -20.00 -9.07 -15.07
N VAL A 196 -19.29 -8.15 -14.46
CA VAL A 196 -18.35 -7.24 -15.13
C VAL A 196 -16.93 -7.70 -14.83
N VAL A 197 -16.16 -8.00 -15.86
CA VAL A 197 -14.77 -8.44 -15.74
C VAL A 197 -13.85 -7.34 -16.27
N THR A 198 -12.94 -6.87 -15.42
CA THR A 198 -12.04 -5.74 -15.71
C THR A 198 -10.59 -6.12 -15.47
N LYS A 199 -9.69 -5.55 -16.27
CA LYS A 199 -8.26 -5.47 -15.93
C LYS A 199 -8.07 -4.31 -14.97
N ARG A 200 -7.42 -4.55 -13.83
CA ARG A 200 -7.09 -3.52 -12.85
C ARG A 200 -5.61 -3.58 -12.48
N GLU A 201 -5.08 -2.43 -12.09
CA GLU A 201 -3.75 -2.28 -11.51
C GLU A 201 -3.69 -2.95 -10.12
N PHE A 202 -2.46 -3.25 -9.68
CA PHE A 202 -2.18 -3.53 -8.28
C PHE A 202 -2.26 -2.23 -7.46
N THR A 203 -2.36 -2.35 -6.15
CA THR A 203 -2.43 -1.20 -5.25
C THR A 203 -1.17 -1.13 -4.41
N ARG A 204 -0.67 0.07 -4.15
CA ARG A 204 0.43 0.29 -3.20
C ARG A 204 0.07 -0.19 -1.79
N ALA A 205 1.08 -0.61 -1.04
CA ALA A 205 0.98 -0.79 0.40
C ALA A 205 0.92 0.58 1.09
N SER A 206 -0.12 0.81 1.88
CA SER A 206 -0.28 2.05 2.65
C SER A 206 0.56 2.09 3.94
N SER A 207 1.07 0.94 4.36
CA SER A 207 1.83 0.74 5.59
C SER A 207 2.54 -0.62 5.54
N GLU A 208 3.47 -0.85 6.45
CA GLU A 208 4.09 -2.17 6.61
C GLU A 208 3.11 -3.27 7.05
N SER A 209 1.99 -2.89 7.67
CA SER A 209 0.91 -3.82 8.03
C SER A 209 0.02 -4.20 6.85
N SER A 210 0.17 -3.54 5.70
CA SER A 210 -0.61 -3.83 4.50
C SER A 210 -0.37 -5.25 4.03
N ASP A 211 -1.45 -5.98 3.81
CA ASP A 211 -1.41 -7.32 3.28
C ASP A 211 -1.21 -7.31 1.76
N LEU A 212 -0.19 -8.02 1.28
CA LEU A 212 0.17 -7.96 -0.14
C LEU A 212 -0.87 -8.64 -1.04
N GLN A 213 -1.57 -9.66 -0.56
CA GLN A 213 -2.55 -10.40 -1.35
C GLN A 213 -3.94 -9.75 -1.35
N THR A 214 -4.33 -9.13 -0.24
CA THR A 214 -5.69 -8.60 -0.06
C THR A 214 -5.78 -7.09 -0.11
N ALA A 215 -4.74 -6.36 0.27
CA ALA A 215 -4.70 -4.90 0.14
C ALA A 215 -3.99 -4.46 -1.15
N CYS A 216 -2.86 -5.08 -1.47
CA CYS A 216 -2.06 -4.73 -2.67
C CYS A 216 -2.46 -5.55 -3.90
N PHE A 217 -3.14 -6.69 -3.68
CA PHE A 217 -3.61 -7.62 -4.71
C PHE A 217 -2.51 -8.28 -5.55
N VAL A 218 -1.28 -8.32 -5.05
CA VAL A 218 -0.18 -9.02 -5.68
C VAL A 218 -0.27 -10.51 -5.34
N PRO A 219 -0.25 -11.41 -6.34
CA PRO A 219 -0.26 -12.85 -6.10
C PRO A 219 0.93 -13.30 -5.24
N GLN A 220 0.73 -14.30 -4.39
CA GLN A 220 1.80 -14.84 -3.53
C GLN A 220 3.00 -15.35 -4.35
N SER A 221 2.77 -15.85 -5.56
CA SER A 221 3.82 -16.31 -6.48
C SER A 221 4.73 -15.21 -7.01
N CYS A 222 4.38 -13.93 -6.82
CA CYS A 222 5.16 -12.77 -7.28
C CYS A 222 5.84 -12.03 -6.13
N GLU A 223 5.76 -12.55 -4.90
CA GLU A 223 6.34 -11.91 -3.72
C GLU A 223 7.88 -11.93 -3.73
N ASP A 224 8.48 -12.89 -4.44
CA ASP A 224 9.92 -12.97 -4.69
C ASP A 224 10.42 -11.80 -5.55
N ILE A 225 9.65 -11.42 -6.57
CA ILE A 225 9.95 -10.26 -7.42
C ILE A 225 9.94 -8.98 -6.59
N LEU A 226 8.91 -8.81 -5.74
CA LEU A 226 8.84 -7.64 -4.83
C LEU A 226 10.03 -7.58 -3.87
N GLU A 227 10.47 -8.72 -3.33
CA GLU A 227 11.67 -8.76 -2.48
C GLU A 227 12.92 -8.35 -3.27
N MET A 228 13.08 -8.83 -4.51
CA MET A 228 14.19 -8.41 -5.38
C MET A 228 14.15 -6.93 -5.72
N GLY A 229 12.96 -6.35 -5.91
CA GLY A 229 12.79 -4.91 -6.14
C GLY A 229 13.29 -4.06 -4.97
N VAL A 230 13.04 -4.50 -3.73
CA VAL A 230 13.53 -3.81 -2.52
C VAL A 230 15.05 -3.93 -2.34
N LEU A 231 15.68 -4.99 -2.89
CA LEU A 231 17.12 -5.22 -2.77
C LEU A 231 17.97 -4.42 -3.77
N ARG A 232 17.34 -3.81 -4.78
CA ARG A 232 18.00 -3.14 -5.90
C ARG A 232 18.41 -1.71 -5.55
#